data_AF-A0A4U8Z133-F1
#
_entry.id   AF-A0A4U8Z133-F1
#
_cell.length_a   1.000
_cell.length_b   1.000
_cell.length_c   1.000
_cell.angle_alpha   90.00
_cell.angle_beta   90.00
_cell.angle_gamma   90.00
#
_symmetry.space_group_name_H-M   'P 1'
#
loop_
_entity.id
_entity.type
_entity.pdbx_description
1 polymer ?
#
loop_
_entity_poly.entity_id
_entity_poly.type
_entity_poly.pdbx_seq_one_letter_code
_entity_poly.pdbx_strand_id
1 'polypeptide(L)'
;MLQQFVTVQDFGGKPLKRVLMTTSEQGVHVADPGMLSAIKFGISAPIAVNPRHVFNFDEPIFDDLMSQWQAKKETCATTWAKLGQFQASDHDDDCDD
;
A
#
# COMPACT_ATOMS: atom_id res chain seq x y z
N MET A 1 10.83 7.93 -13.04
CA MET A 1 9.88 6.94 -12.49
C MET A 1 8.96 7.68 -11.54
N LEU A 2 7.67 7.79 -11.84
CA LEU A 2 6.71 8.28 -10.86
C LEU A 2 6.55 7.20 -9.79
N GLN A 3 6.79 7.56 -8.52
CA GLN A 3 6.60 6.66 -7.39
C GLN A 3 5.12 6.58 -7.09
N GLN A 4 4.53 5.38 -7.19
CA GLN A 4 3.15 5.16 -6.80
C GLN A 4 3.08 4.88 -5.29
N PHE A 5 2.30 5.68 -4.58
CA PHE A 5 2.01 5.46 -3.17
C PHE A 5 0.78 4.58 -3.00
N VAL A 6 0.80 3.76 -1.96
CA VAL A 6 -0.34 2.94 -1.52
C VAL A 6 -0.52 3.08 -0.02
N THR A 7 -1.74 2.86 0.44
CA THR A 7 -2.05 2.74 1.86
C THR A 7 -2.16 1.28 2.24
N VAL A 8 -1.38 0.84 3.21
CA VAL A 8 -1.42 -0.52 3.74
C VAL A 8 -2.07 -0.52 5.11
N GLN A 9 -3.03 -1.41 5.32
CA GLN A 9 -3.60 -1.71 6.62
C GLN A 9 -2.70 -2.74 7.33
N ASP A 10 -1.95 -2.28 8.32
CA ASP A 10 -1.07 -3.13 9.13
C ASP A 10 -1.86 -3.87 10.23
N PHE A 11 -1.22 -4.83 10.90
CA PHE A 11 -1.81 -5.54 12.03
C PHE A 11 -2.33 -4.57 13.09
N GLY A 12 -3.57 -4.81 13.52
CA GLY A 12 -4.30 -3.93 14.43
C GLY A 12 -5.11 -2.84 13.73
N GLY A 13 -4.96 -2.62 12.42
CA GLY A 13 -5.74 -1.61 11.68
C GLY A 13 -5.04 -0.25 11.55
N LYS A 14 -3.73 -0.20 11.81
CA LYS A 14 -2.91 1.00 11.62
C LYS A 14 -2.71 1.27 10.12
N PRO A 15 -2.99 2.50 9.63
CA PRO A 15 -2.67 2.88 8.27
C PRO A 15 -1.18 3.19 8.10
N LEU A 16 -0.56 2.64 7.05
CA LEU A 16 0.83 2.88 6.68
C LEU A 16 0.92 3.40 5.24
N LYS A 17 1.62 4.51 5.04
CA LYS A 17 1.96 5.02 3.70
C LYS A 17 3.17 4.26 3.19
N ARG A 18 3.02 3.55 2.08
CA ARG A 18 4.09 2.76 1.46
C ARG A 18 4.24 3.13 -0.01
N VAL A 19 5.41 2.80 -0.57
CA VAL A 19 5.69 2.91 -1.99
C VAL A 19 5.50 1.55 -2.63
N LEU A 20 4.69 1.49 -3.68
CA LEU A 20 4.54 0.30 -4.50
C LEU A 20 5.86 0.01 -5.22
N MET A 21 6.42 -1.18 -5.03
CA MET A 21 7.66 -1.61 -5.66
C MET A 21 7.38 -2.49 -6.87
N THR A 22 6.59 -3.55 -6.67
CA THR A 22 6.19 -4.49 -7.72
C THR A 22 4.98 -5.30 -7.26
N THR A 23 4.34 -6.01 -8.17
CA THR A 23 3.25 -6.96 -7.93
C THR A 23 3.67 -8.31 -8.50
N SER A 24 3.36 -9.39 -7.79
CA SER A 24 3.73 -10.75 -8.18
C SER A 24 2.66 -11.74 -7.72
N GLU A 25 2.77 -13.00 -8.14
CA GLU A 25 1.90 -14.09 -7.64
C GLU A 25 1.95 -14.22 -6.10
N GLN A 26 3.04 -13.78 -5.47
CA GLN A 26 3.22 -13.80 -4.02
C GLN A 26 2.56 -12.61 -3.30
N GLY A 27 2.00 -11.65 -4.05
CA GLY A 27 1.31 -10.47 -3.54
C GLY A 27 1.91 -9.13 -3.99
N VAL A 28 1.53 -8.07 -3.28
CA VAL A 28 2.01 -6.71 -3.55
C VAL A 28 3.27 -6.46 -2.74
N HIS A 29 4.35 -6.05 -3.39
CA HIS A 29 5.60 -5.70 -2.73
C HIS A 29 5.66 -4.19 -2.53
N VAL A 30 5.84 -3.79 -1.28
CA VAL A 30 5.84 -2.38 -0.87
C VAL A 30 7.06 -2.05 -0.03
N ALA A 31 7.48 -0.79 -0.08
CA ALA A 31 8.61 -0.28 0.69
C ALA A 31 8.22 0.91 1.56
N ASP A 32 8.98 1.11 2.64
CA ASP A 32 8.98 2.40 3.32
C ASP A 32 9.66 3.46 2.42
N PRO A 33 9.08 4.65 2.22
CA PRO A 33 9.68 5.70 1.39
C PRO A 33 11.07 6.14 1.89
N GLY A 34 11.34 6.06 3.20
CA GLY A 34 12.66 6.35 3.78
C GLY A 34 13.70 5.25 3.53
N MET A 35 13.27 4.04 3.16
CA MET A 35 14.15 2.88 2.92
C MET A 35 14.50 2.67 1.44
N LEU A 36 13.97 3.49 0.52
CA LEU A 36 14.19 3.32 -0.91
C LEU A 36 15.66 3.33 -1.31
N SER A 37 16.47 4.20 -0.69
CA SER A 37 17.91 4.24 -0.92
C SER A 37 18.58 2.93 -0.48
N ALA A 38 18.25 2.42 0.70
CA ALA A 38 18.79 1.16 1.20
C ALA A 38 18.41 -0.02 0.29
N ILE A 39 17.18 -0.04 -0.23
CA ILE A 39 16.72 -1.05 -1.20
C ILE A 39 17.52 -0.95 -2.50
N LYS A 40 17.75 0.27 -3.02
CA LYS A 40 18.54 0.49 -4.23
C LYS A 40 19.97 -0.04 -4.11
N PHE A 41 20.56 0.04 -2.91
CA PHE A 41 21.90 -0.48 -2.62
C PHE A 41 21.92 -1.95 -2.17
N GLY A 42 20.78 -2.66 -2.20
CA GLY A 42 20.68 -4.06 -1.79
C GLY A 42 20.86 -4.30 -0.29
N ILE A 43 20.76 -3.24 0.53
CA ILE A 43 20.90 -3.30 2.00
C ILE A 43 19.57 -3.73 2.64
N SER A 44 18.45 -3.43 1.99
CA SER A 44 17.10 -3.77 2.45
C SER A 44 16.25 -4.33 1.32
N ALA A 45 15.14 -4.97 1.65
CA ALA A 45 14.22 -5.58 0.69
C ALA A 45 12.80 -5.00 0.84
N PRO A 46 12.03 -4.92 -0.26
CA PRO A 46 10.59 -4.71 -0.20
C PRO A 46 9.89 -5.78 0.65
N ILE A 47 8.76 -5.41 1.23
CA ILE A 47 7.93 -6.29 2.05
C ILE A 47 6.74 -6.74 1.20
N ALA A 48 6.52 -8.06 1.14
CA ALA A 48 5.33 -8.62 0.54
C ALA A 48 4.12 -8.45 1.50
N VAL A 49 3.04 -7.86 0.99
CA VAL A 49 1.80 -7.66 1.72
C VAL A 49 0.63 -8.28 0.95
N ASN A 50 -0.36 -8.78 1.70
CA ASN A 50 -1.57 -9.34 1.10
C ASN A 50 -2.32 -8.22 0.35
N PRO A 51 -2.66 -8.40 -0.94
CA PRO A 51 -3.39 -7.39 -1.71
C PRO A 51 -4.67 -6.89 -1.04
N ARG A 52 -5.35 -7.74 -0.25
CA ARG A 52 -6.57 -7.36 0.47
C ARG A 52 -6.36 -6.27 1.51
N HIS A 53 -5.13 -6.07 1.97
CA HIS A 53 -4.75 -5.04 2.94
C HIS A 53 -4.12 -3.82 2.26
N VAL A 54 -4.11 -3.77 0.93
CA VAL A 54 -3.55 -2.67 0.15
C VAL A 54 -4.68 -1.89 -0.50
N PHE A 55 -4.64 -0.58 -0.31
CA PHE A 55 -5.61 0.38 -0.78
C PHE A 55 -4.91 1.48 -1.58
N ASN A 56 -5.64 2.16 -2.45
CA ASN A 56 -5.06 3.31 -3.15
C ASN A 56 -4.66 4.39 -2.13
N PHE A 57 -3.64 5.17 -2.48
CA PHE A 57 -3.24 6.29 -1.63
C PHE A 57 -4.07 7.52 -1.98
N ASP A 58 -4.75 8.05 -0.97
CA ASP A 58 -5.40 9.36 -0.99
C ASP A 58 -5.04 10.05 0.32
N GLU A 59 -4.38 11.20 0.21
CA GLU A 59 -3.80 11.91 1.36
C GLU A 59 -4.87 12.35 2.39
N PRO A 60 -5.97 13.02 2.01
CA PRO A 60 -6.96 13.44 3.01
C PRO A 60 -7.66 12.27 3.70
N ILE A 61 -7.91 11.15 3.01
CA ILE A 61 -8.48 9.95 3.65
C ILE A 61 -7.45 9.27 4.55
N PHE A 62 -6.18 9.22 4.13
CA PHE A 62 -5.09 8.67 4.95
C PHE A 62 -4.93 9.44 6.27
N ASP A 63 -4.95 10.77 6.23
CA ASP A 63 -4.84 11.61 7.42
C ASP A 63 -6.02 11.41 8.38
N ASP A 64 -7.24 11.20 7.85
CA ASP A 64 -8.41 10.81 8.65
C ASP A 64 -8.20 9.46 9.35
N LEU A 65 -7.77 8.43 8.60
CA LEU A 65 -7.45 7.11 9.18
C LEU A 65 -6.35 7.21 10.25
N MET A 66 -5.31 7.99 9.99
CA MET A 66 -4.22 8.18 10.94
C MET A 66 -4.70 8.88 12.21
N SER A 67 -5.57 9.90 12.08
CA SER A 67 -6.17 10.61 13.20
C SER A 67 -7.05 9.69 14.06
N GLN A 68 -7.88 8.85 13.43
CA GLN A 68 -8.70 7.84 14.11
C GLN A 68 -7.82 6.85 14.89
N TRP A 69 -6.79 6.33 14.24
CA TRP A 69 -5.83 5.41 14.86
C TRP A 69 -5.10 6.06 16.05
N GLN A 70 -4.65 7.30 15.91
CA GLN A 70 -3.95 8.00 16.98
C GLN A 70 -4.86 8.20 18.19
N ALA A 71 -6.12 8.57 17.97
CA ALA A 71 -7.10 8.86 19.01
C ALA A 71 -7.57 7.60 19.77
N LYS A 72 -7.89 6.51 19.06
CA LYS A 72 -8.56 5.34 19.64
C LYS A 72 -7.83 4.01 19.47
N LYS A 73 -6.73 3.97 18.72
CA LYS A 73 -6.08 2.72 18.27
C LYS A 73 -7.04 1.81 17.51
N GLU A 74 -7.97 2.43 16.77
CA GLU A 74 -8.97 1.77 15.94
C GLU A 74 -9.23 2.63 14.70
N THR A 75 -9.59 2.00 13.58
CA THR A 75 -9.96 2.70 12.34
C THR A 75 -11.29 2.20 11.80
N CYS A 76 -12.06 3.08 11.18
CA CYS A 76 -13.38 2.75 10.65
C CYS A 76 -13.30 2.11 9.27
N ALA A 77 -13.94 0.96 9.09
CA ALA A 77 -14.03 0.26 7.80
C ALA A 77 -14.64 1.12 6.67
N THR A 78 -15.57 2.01 7.01
CA THR A 78 -16.17 2.96 6.05
C THR A 78 -15.16 3.99 5.54
N THR A 79 -14.19 4.40 6.34
CA THR A 79 -13.11 5.30 5.88
C THR A 79 -12.15 4.54 4.97
N TRP A 80 -11.80 3.30 5.30
CA TRP A 80 -11.00 2.43 4.42
C TRP A 80 -11.65 2.20 3.05
N ALA A 81 -12.96 1.99 3.01
CA ALA A 81 -13.69 1.78 1.76
C ALA A 81 -13.59 2.97 0.79
N LYS A 82 -13.38 4.20 1.27
CA LYS A 82 -13.23 5.40 0.43
C LYS A 82 -11.93 5.38 -0.39
N LEU A 83 -10.87 4.73 0.10
CA LEU A 83 -9.62 4.60 -0.64
C LEU A 83 -9.78 3.69 -1.88
N GLY A 84 -10.75 2.77 -1.86
CA GLY A 84 -10.84 1.69 -2.83
C GLY A 84 -9.71 0.68 -2.68
N GLN A 85 -9.98 -0.58 -3.03
CA GLN A 85 -8.91 -1.58 -3.07
C GLN A 85 -7.89 -1.22 -4.14
N PHE A 86 -6.63 -1.47 -3.82
CA PHE A 86 -5.57 -1.40 -4.81
C PHE A 86 -5.75 -2.56 -5.79
N GLN A 87 -5.93 -2.23 -7.07
CA GLN A 87 -5.86 -3.20 -8.14
C GLN A 87 -4.49 -3.07 -8.76
N ALA A 88 -3.69 -4.13 -8.64
CA ALA A 88 -2.53 -4.28 -9.50
C ALA A 88 -3.07 -4.18 -10.93
N SER A 89 -2.52 -3.31 -11.75
CA SER A 89 -2.74 -3.40 -13.18
C SER A 89 -2.13 -4.72 -13.61
N ASP A 90 -2.93 -5.78 -13.63
CA ASP A 90 -2.60 -6.94 -14.43
C ASP A 90 -2.41 -6.38 -15.83
N HIS A 91 -1.16 -6.40 -16.28
CA HIS A 91 -0.87 -6.34 -17.69
C HIS A 91 -1.31 -7.70 -18.23
N ASP A 92 -2.63 -7.92 -18.27
CA ASP A 92 -3.25 -8.89 -19.16
C ASP A 92 -2.94 -8.34 -20.56
N ASP A 93 -1.75 -8.70 -21.05
CA ASP A 93 -1.44 -8.74 -22.46
C ASP A 93 -2.45 -9.71 -23.06
N ASP A 94 -3.58 -9.15 -23.48
CA ASP A 94 -4.58 -9.80 -24.34
C ASP A 94 -3.82 -10.20 -25.62
N CYS A 95 -3.18 -11.37 -25.54
CA CYS A 95 -2.59 -12.05 -26.68
C CYS A 95 -3.74 -12.49 -27.58
N ASP A 96 -4.08 -11.62 -28.52
CA ASP A 96 -4.48 -11.85 -29.92
C ASP A 96 -4.97 -13.29 -30.25
N ASP A 97 -6.24 -13.41 -30.66
CA ASP A 97 -6.70 -14.44 -31.61
C ASP A 97 -7.44 -13.78 -32.78
#